data_AF-A0A7X6LUY9-F1
#
_entry.id   AF-A0A7X6LUY9-F1
#
_cell.length_a   1.000
_cell.length_b   1.000
_cell.length_c   1.000
_cell.angle_alpha   90.00
_cell.angle_beta   90.00
_cell.angle_gamma   90.00
#
_symmetry.space_group_name_H-M   'P 1'
#
loop_
_entity.id
_entity.type
_entity.pdbx_description
1 polymer ?
#
loop_
_entity_poly.entity_id
_entity_poly.type
_entity_poly.pdbx_seq_one_letter_code
_entity_poly.pdbx_strand_id
1 'polypeptide(L)'
;MTEVTTGAPAVGGRSAEFWGYLMWGLAGVVIAVPELAAVFELADWPTISATIGHLERDHSWVRLVVVFVIVVLAYYSLPQLAMPPRQPAALPGRVTTANGRVTPDPDAVRTEGMGGYLVLACAALAAAVAFAGGARAVDPGSFTGAYVLYGTIAVMWVVVPSVLSMFFAREVPFPTLFRTIGYLEHRAGFVAATVLALLAILLLHLALYPWPRMNS
;
A
#
# COMPACT_ATOMS: atom_id res chain seq x y z
N MET A 1 -13.66 30.64 28.17
CA MET A 1 -12.43 29.81 28.18
C MET A 1 -12.25 29.31 26.76
N THR A 2 -11.42 29.98 25.96
CA THR A 2 -11.15 29.59 24.58
C THR A 2 -10.14 28.46 24.60
N GLU A 3 -10.58 27.23 24.34
CA GLU A 3 -9.69 26.09 24.15
C GLU A 3 -8.73 26.42 23.00
N VAL A 4 -7.45 26.61 23.33
CA VAL A 4 -6.39 26.70 22.34
C VAL A 4 -6.13 25.27 21.86
N THR A 5 -6.81 24.85 20.79
CA THR A 5 -6.40 23.69 20.00
C THR A 5 -5.05 24.01 19.37
N THR A 6 -3.98 23.69 20.09
CA THR A 6 -2.64 23.61 19.50
C THR A 6 -2.66 22.49 18.47
N GLY A 7 -2.13 22.77 17.26
CA GLY A 7 -2.01 21.75 16.22
C GLY A 7 -1.27 20.53 16.78
N ALA A 8 -1.76 19.32 16.47
CA ALA A 8 -1.12 18.10 16.94
C ALA A 8 0.37 18.06 16.55
N PRO A 9 1.21 17.42 17.37
CA PRO A 9 2.65 17.37 17.15
C PRO A 9 2.96 16.87 15.74
N ALA A 10 3.67 17.71 14.98
CA ALA A 10 4.20 17.37 13.67
C ALA A 10 5.42 16.47 13.86
N VAL A 11 5.37 15.28 13.28
CA VAL A 11 6.42 14.27 13.38
C VAL A 11 7.62 14.72 12.55
N GLY A 12 8.72 15.11 13.21
CA GLY A 12 9.89 15.71 12.55
C GLY A 12 9.57 17.02 11.80
N GLY A 13 8.54 17.76 12.23
CA GLY A 13 8.06 18.96 11.55
C GLY A 13 7.16 18.69 10.32
N ARG A 14 6.83 17.44 10.01
CA ARG A 14 5.93 17.06 8.90
C ARG A 14 4.65 16.39 9.41
N SER A 15 3.54 16.63 8.72
CA SER A 15 2.23 16.08 9.09
C SER A 15 2.11 14.60 8.75
N ALA A 16 1.19 13.89 9.41
CA ALA A 16 0.85 12.51 9.04
C ALA A 16 0.35 12.40 7.58
N GLU A 17 -0.33 13.44 7.11
CA GLU A 17 -0.74 13.57 5.70
C GLU A 17 0.47 13.48 4.75
N PHE A 18 1.55 14.21 5.04
CA PHE A 18 2.78 14.15 4.24
C PHE A 18 3.36 12.74 4.19
N TRP A 19 3.45 12.06 5.35
CA TRP A 19 4.00 10.71 5.42
C TRP A 19 3.11 9.67 4.73
N GLY A 20 1.79 9.87 4.77
CA GLY A 20 0.83 9.09 3.98
C GLY A 20 1.08 9.24 2.49
N TYR A 21 1.17 10.47 1.98
CA TYR A 21 1.46 10.71 0.56
C TYR A 21 2.82 10.16 0.15
N LEU A 22 3.84 10.30 1.00
CA LEU A 22 5.17 9.77 0.71
C LEU A 22 5.13 8.24 0.64
N MET A 23 4.60 7.56 1.65
CA MET A 23 4.61 6.10 1.71
C MET A 23 3.78 5.48 0.58
N TRP A 24 2.53 5.92 0.43
CA TRP A 24 1.62 5.34 -0.55
C TRP A 24 1.90 5.81 -1.98
N GLY A 25 2.41 7.04 -2.15
CA GLY A 25 2.92 7.52 -3.43
C GLY A 25 4.12 6.70 -3.89
N LEU A 26 5.10 6.44 -3.01
CA LEU A 26 6.23 5.56 -3.33
C LEU A 26 5.78 4.13 -3.62
N ALA A 27 4.87 3.56 -2.84
CA ALA A 27 4.31 2.24 -3.10
C ALA A 27 3.67 2.17 -4.49
N GLY A 28 2.89 3.19 -4.87
CA GLY A 28 2.31 3.31 -6.21
C GLY A 28 3.37 3.34 -7.32
N VAL A 29 4.45 4.11 -7.13
CA VAL A 29 5.58 4.16 -8.09
C VAL A 29 6.29 2.82 -8.20
N VAL A 30 6.59 2.17 -7.06
CA VAL A 30 7.27 0.88 -7.01
C VAL A 30 6.46 -0.24 -7.66
N ILE A 31 5.13 -0.15 -7.64
CA ILE A 31 4.25 -1.07 -8.37
C ILE A 31 4.19 -0.71 -9.85
N ALA A 32 3.97 0.57 -10.17
CA ALA A 32 3.77 1.02 -11.55
C ALA A 32 5.01 0.87 -12.42
N VAL A 33 6.21 1.13 -11.89
CA VAL A 33 7.45 1.12 -12.67
C VAL A 33 7.75 -0.27 -13.27
N PRO A 34 7.77 -1.38 -12.49
CA PRO A 34 7.97 -2.71 -13.06
C PRO A 34 6.86 -3.13 -14.02
N GLU A 35 5.61 -2.75 -13.74
CA GLU A 35 4.47 -3.05 -14.62
C GLU A 35 4.60 -2.35 -15.97
N LEU A 36 4.89 -1.05 -15.98
CA LEU A 36 5.09 -0.30 -17.21
C LEU A 36 6.34 -0.77 -17.95
N ALA A 37 7.40 -1.13 -17.24
CA ALA A 37 8.59 -1.70 -17.85
C ALA A 37 8.28 -3.03 -18.58
N ALA A 38 7.45 -3.89 -17.98
CA ALA A 38 7.00 -5.12 -18.63
C ALA A 38 6.06 -4.86 -19.82
N VAL A 39 5.11 -3.93 -19.67
CA VAL A 39 4.13 -3.60 -20.73
C VAL A 39 4.79 -2.98 -21.96
N PHE A 40 5.80 -2.13 -21.75
CA PHE A 40 6.53 -1.49 -22.84
C PHE A 40 7.77 -2.26 -23.29
N GLU A 41 7.91 -3.53 -22.86
CA GLU A 41 9.04 -4.40 -23.22
C GLU A 41 10.42 -3.78 -22.91
N LEU A 42 10.48 -2.89 -21.91
CA LEU A 42 11.72 -2.31 -21.39
C LEU A 42 12.43 -3.28 -20.43
N ALA A 43 11.72 -4.32 -19.98
CA ALA A 43 12.25 -5.38 -19.16
C ALA A 43 11.58 -6.72 -19.51
N ASP A 44 12.36 -7.79 -19.44
CA ASP A 44 11.92 -9.13 -19.88
C ASP A 44 11.05 -9.88 -18.86
N TRP A 45 10.78 -9.30 -17.69
CA TRP A 45 9.89 -9.93 -16.70
C TRP A 45 8.42 -9.75 -17.09
N PRO A 46 7.57 -10.76 -16.83
CA PRO A 46 6.13 -10.66 -17.05
C PRO A 46 5.48 -9.64 -16.12
N THR A 47 4.28 -9.17 -16.47
CA THR A 47 3.44 -8.32 -15.60
C THR A 47 2.94 -9.06 -14.35
N ILE A 48 2.43 -8.32 -13.35
CA ILE A 48 1.74 -8.87 -12.16
C ILE A 48 0.59 -9.77 -12.60
N SER A 49 -0.22 -9.33 -13.57
CA SER A 49 -1.37 -10.09 -14.06
C SER A 49 -0.96 -11.42 -14.68
N ALA A 50 0.09 -11.44 -15.51
CA ALA A 50 0.64 -12.66 -16.08
C ALA A 50 1.25 -13.57 -15.00
N THR A 51 1.90 -12.99 -14.00
CA THR A 51 2.51 -13.70 -12.88
C THR A 51 1.45 -14.39 -12.01
N ILE A 52 0.39 -13.67 -11.62
CA ILE A 52 -0.74 -14.23 -10.86
C ILE A 52 -1.45 -15.30 -11.69
N GLY A 53 -1.69 -15.06 -12.99
CA GLY A 53 -2.32 -16.03 -13.87
C GLY A 53 -1.49 -17.31 -14.07
N HIS A 54 -0.17 -17.24 -13.94
CA HIS A 54 0.68 -18.43 -13.91
C HIS A 54 0.57 -19.18 -12.59
N LEU A 55 0.62 -18.46 -11.46
CA LEU A 55 0.43 -19.06 -10.13
C LEU A 55 -0.94 -19.73 -9.98
N GLU A 56 -2.01 -19.14 -10.50
CA GLU A 56 -3.34 -19.74 -10.44
C GLU A 56 -3.41 -21.07 -11.21
N ARG A 57 -2.76 -21.13 -12.39
CA ARG A 57 -2.72 -22.35 -13.21
C ARG A 57 -2.03 -23.50 -12.49
N ASP A 58 -0.95 -23.21 -11.76
CA ASP A 58 -0.16 -24.23 -11.09
C ASP A 58 -0.68 -24.53 -9.67
N HIS A 59 -1.32 -23.53 -9.05
CA HIS A 59 -1.78 -23.54 -7.67
C HIS A 59 -3.13 -22.84 -7.55
N SER A 60 -4.21 -23.57 -7.80
CA SER A 60 -5.58 -23.04 -7.77
C SER A 60 -5.98 -22.37 -6.44
N TRP A 61 -5.33 -22.73 -5.33
CA TRP A 61 -5.55 -22.09 -4.02
C TRP A 61 -5.09 -20.63 -3.95
N VAL A 62 -4.16 -20.20 -4.82
CA VAL A 62 -3.65 -18.82 -4.86
C VAL A 62 -4.79 -17.84 -5.14
N ARG A 63 -5.75 -18.22 -5.99
CA ARG A 63 -6.95 -17.43 -6.24
C ARG A 63 -7.74 -17.14 -4.96
N LEU A 64 -7.90 -18.13 -4.09
CA LEU A 64 -8.61 -17.95 -2.82
C LEU A 64 -7.89 -16.95 -1.92
N VAL A 65 -6.55 -16.98 -1.89
CA VAL A 65 -5.75 -16.05 -1.10
C VAL A 65 -5.85 -14.63 -1.65
N VAL A 66 -5.78 -14.45 -2.97
CA VAL A 66 -5.94 -13.12 -3.60
C VAL A 66 -7.33 -12.55 -3.27
N VAL A 67 -8.38 -13.35 -3.46
CA VAL A 67 -9.76 -12.93 -3.14
C VAL A 67 -9.90 -12.62 -1.64
N PHE A 68 -9.34 -13.46 -0.76
CA PHE A 68 -9.37 -13.24 0.68
C PHE A 68 -8.71 -11.90 1.06
N VAL A 69 -7.51 -11.63 0.56
CA VAL A 69 -6.80 -10.36 0.82
C VAL A 69 -7.61 -9.17 0.32
N ILE A 70 -8.17 -9.26 -0.89
CA ILE A 70 -9.05 -8.23 -1.46
C ILE A 70 -10.26 -7.95 -0.57
N VAL A 71 -10.97 -9.00 -0.15
CA VAL A 71 -12.17 -8.87 0.70
C VAL A 71 -11.82 -8.28 2.06
N VAL A 72 -10.72 -8.72 2.67
CA VAL A 72 -10.25 -8.18 3.95
C VAL A 72 -9.91 -6.69 3.83
N LEU A 73 -9.16 -6.30 2.80
CA LEU A 73 -8.82 -4.89 2.56
C LEU A 73 -10.06 -4.04 2.30
N ALA A 74 -11.02 -4.53 1.51
CA ALA A 74 -12.28 -3.85 1.25
C ALA A 74 -13.13 -3.72 2.52
N TYR A 75 -13.27 -4.79 3.30
CA TYR A 75 -14.03 -4.76 4.55
C TYR A 75 -13.51 -3.70 5.52
N TYR A 76 -12.19 -3.62 5.67
CA TYR A 76 -11.57 -2.67 6.57
C TYR A 76 -11.41 -1.25 6.01
N SER A 77 -11.53 -1.07 4.69
CA SER A 77 -11.48 0.25 4.06
C SER A 77 -12.78 1.03 4.21
N LEU A 78 -13.93 0.34 4.19
CA LEU A 78 -15.26 0.96 4.20
C LEU A 78 -15.46 1.92 5.39
N PRO A 79 -15.15 1.56 6.65
CA PRO A 79 -15.28 2.50 7.77
C PRO A 79 -14.33 3.71 7.65
N GLN A 80 -13.17 3.52 7.02
CA GLN A 80 -12.14 4.56 6.87
C GLN A 80 -12.50 5.55 5.76
N LEU A 81 -13.21 5.11 4.72
CA LEU A 81 -13.73 5.96 3.64
C LEU A 81 -15.02 6.67 4.06
N ALA A 82 -15.86 6.04 4.89
CA ALA A 82 -17.13 6.61 5.34
C ALA A 82 -16.97 7.73 6.39
N MET A 83 -15.85 7.76 7.12
CA MET A 83 -15.58 8.78 8.14
C MET A 83 -14.63 9.84 7.61
N PRO A 84 -14.97 11.13 7.69
CA PRO A 84 -14.04 12.20 7.32
C PRO A 84 -12.74 12.07 8.12
N PRO A 85 -11.58 12.28 7.48
CA PRO A 85 -10.31 12.23 8.19
C PRO A 85 -10.27 13.36 9.21
N ARG A 86 -10.43 13.02 10.50
CA ARG A 86 -10.23 13.98 11.58
C ARG A 86 -8.76 14.36 11.62
N GLN A 87 -8.50 15.67 11.59
CA GLN A 87 -7.15 16.17 11.85
C GLN A 87 -6.75 15.72 13.26
N PRO A 88 -5.51 15.22 13.44
CA PRO A 88 -5.02 14.97 14.78
C PRO A 88 -5.06 16.30 15.55
N ALA A 89 -5.78 16.29 16.66
CA ALA A 89 -5.93 17.37 17.61
C ALA A 89 -5.31 16.97 18.95
N ALA A 90 -4.59 17.90 19.56
CA ALA A 90 -4.18 17.80 20.95
C ALA A 90 -5.37 18.25 21.82
N LEU A 91 -5.96 17.30 22.54
CA LEU A 91 -6.89 17.56 23.63
C LEU A 91 -6.08 17.70 24.93
N PRO A 92 -6.58 18.42 25.96
CA PRO A 92 -5.89 18.51 27.24
C PRO A 92 -5.60 17.10 27.81
N GLY A 93 -4.32 16.72 27.87
CA GLY A 93 -3.87 15.41 28.37
C GLY A 93 -4.12 14.21 27.44
N ARG A 94 -4.54 14.42 26.18
CA ARG A 94 -4.77 13.34 25.19
C ARG A 94 -4.41 13.79 23.78
N VAL A 95 -3.77 12.94 22.99
CA VAL A 95 -3.48 13.23 21.57
C VAL A 95 -4.27 12.28 20.68
N THR A 96 -4.78 12.77 19.56
CA THR A 96 -5.32 11.91 18.51
C THR A 96 -4.25 11.59 17.47
N THR A 97 -4.14 10.30 17.15
CA THR A 97 -3.13 9.75 16.23
C THR A 97 -3.41 10.13 14.77
N ALA A 98 -2.45 9.86 13.86
CA ALA A 98 -2.68 9.90 12.41
C ALA A 98 -3.91 9.07 11.98
N ASN A 99 -4.20 7.97 12.68
CA ASN A 99 -5.34 7.10 12.44
C ASN A 99 -6.57 7.42 13.33
N GLY A 100 -6.59 8.56 14.01
CA GLY A 100 -7.75 9.06 14.77
C GLY A 100 -8.05 8.31 16.07
N ARG A 101 -7.21 7.33 16.44
CA ARG A 101 -7.20 6.76 17.80
C ARG A 101 -6.87 7.87 18.81
N VAL A 102 -7.29 7.73 20.07
CA VAL A 102 -6.91 8.64 21.15
C VAL A 102 -5.84 7.94 22.00
N THR A 103 -4.68 8.56 22.16
CA THR A 103 -3.58 8.08 23.00
C THR A 103 -3.30 9.05 24.15
N PRO A 104 -3.11 8.56 25.39
CA PRO A 104 -2.65 9.39 26.50
C PRO A 104 -1.14 9.71 26.43
N ASP A 105 -0.39 8.96 25.61
CA ASP A 105 1.06 9.12 25.45
C ASP A 105 1.40 9.63 24.04
N PRO A 106 1.81 10.91 23.89
CA PRO A 106 2.25 11.47 22.62
C PRO A 106 3.58 10.90 22.13
N ASP A 107 4.42 10.35 23.00
CA ASP A 107 5.72 9.76 22.66
C ASP A 107 5.58 8.31 22.16
N ALA A 108 4.38 7.72 22.29
CA ALA A 108 4.04 6.43 21.69
C ALA A 108 4.00 6.47 20.15
N VAL A 109 3.97 7.68 19.55
CA VAL A 109 4.13 7.92 18.11
C VAL A 109 5.61 7.93 17.75
N ARG A 110 6.22 6.76 17.71
CA ARG A 110 7.64 6.63 17.36
C ARG A 110 7.83 6.70 15.85
N THR A 111 8.40 7.80 15.38
CA THR A 111 8.98 7.89 14.02
C THR A 111 10.24 7.06 13.86
N GLU A 112 10.89 6.76 14.98
CA GLU A 112 12.17 6.06 15.06
C GLU A 112 12.03 4.66 14.46
N GLY A 113 12.36 4.52 13.18
CA GLY A 113 12.25 3.27 12.43
C GLY A 113 11.74 3.44 11.01
N MET A 114 10.99 4.51 10.69
CA MET A 114 10.42 4.68 9.34
C MET A 114 11.49 4.89 8.27
N GLY A 115 12.49 5.72 8.54
CA GLY A 115 13.63 5.90 7.64
C GLY A 115 14.39 4.59 7.41
N GLY A 116 14.63 3.82 8.48
CA GLY A 116 15.26 2.50 8.39
C GLY A 116 14.42 1.50 7.60
N TYR A 117 13.11 1.48 7.80
CA TYR A 117 12.19 0.63 7.04
C TYR A 117 12.15 1.01 5.56
N LEU A 118 12.09 2.31 5.20
CA LEU A 118 12.13 2.74 3.80
C LEU A 118 13.46 2.35 3.14
N VAL A 119 14.59 2.54 3.84
CA VAL A 119 15.90 2.10 3.35
C VAL A 119 15.90 0.59 3.14
N LEU A 120 15.38 -0.19 4.09
CA LEU A 120 15.28 -1.64 3.98
C LEU A 120 14.35 -2.05 2.82
N ALA A 121 13.21 -1.41 2.65
CA ALA A 121 12.24 -1.69 1.58
C ALA A 121 12.83 -1.36 0.20
N CYS A 122 13.57 -0.25 0.07
CA CYS A 122 14.31 0.10 -1.13
C CYS A 122 15.46 -0.88 -1.41
N ALA A 123 16.21 -1.28 -0.39
CA ALA A 123 17.28 -2.27 -0.54
C ALA A 123 16.73 -3.64 -0.96
N ALA A 124 15.63 -4.08 -0.36
CA ALA A 124 14.92 -5.30 -0.73
C ALA A 124 14.39 -5.23 -2.16
N LEU A 125 13.84 -4.09 -2.58
CA LEU A 125 13.39 -3.87 -3.95
C LEU A 125 14.57 -3.95 -4.94
N ALA A 126 15.69 -3.26 -4.65
CA ALA A 126 16.87 -3.30 -5.51
C ALA A 126 17.43 -4.72 -5.64
N ALA A 127 17.49 -5.47 -4.53
CA ALA A 127 17.89 -6.88 -4.55
C ALA A 127 16.92 -7.74 -5.37
N ALA A 128 15.61 -7.52 -5.25
CA ALA A 128 14.61 -8.25 -5.99
C ALA A 128 14.65 -7.95 -7.50
N VAL A 129 14.88 -6.70 -7.90
CA VAL A 129 15.08 -6.30 -9.31
C VAL A 129 16.35 -6.94 -9.87
N ALA A 130 17.47 -6.88 -9.13
CA ALA A 130 18.73 -7.51 -9.54
C ALA A 130 18.57 -9.04 -9.68
N PHE A 131 17.86 -9.67 -8.75
CA PHE A 131 17.54 -11.09 -8.81
C PHE A 131 16.64 -11.41 -10.01
N ALA A 132 15.61 -10.61 -10.27
CA ALA A 132 14.71 -10.82 -11.40
C ALA A 132 15.45 -10.75 -12.75
N GLY A 133 16.34 -9.75 -12.91
CA GLY A 133 17.21 -9.66 -14.08
C GLY A 133 18.18 -10.83 -14.20
N GLY A 134 18.83 -11.22 -13.10
CA GLY A 134 19.76 -12.36 -13.07
C GLY A 134 19.08 -13.70 -13.37
N ALA A 135 17.91 -13.95 -12.79
CA ALA A 135 17.14 -15.17 -13.02
C ALA A 135 16.75 -15.30 -14.50
N ARG A 136 16.41 -14.20 -15.17
CA ARG A 136 16.09 -14.21 -16.60
C ARG A 136 17.29 -14.37 -17.51
N ALA A 137 18.46 -13.88 -17.12
CA ALA A 137 19.69 -14.15 -17.85
C ALA A 137 20.05 -15.65 -17.88
N VAL A 138 19.62 -16.41 -16.87
CA VAL A 138 19.85 -17.86 -16.78
C VAL A 138 18.74 -18.65 -17.48
N ASP A 139 17.48 -18.30 -17.25
CA ASP A 139 16.32 -18.95 -17.86
C ASP A 139 15.29 -17.90 -18.33
N PRO A 140 15.29 -17.57 -19.63
CA PRO A 140 14.35 -16.62 -20.24
C PRO A 140 12.88 -17.04 -20.13
N GLY A 141 12.57 -18.31 -19.82
CA GLY A 141 11.19 -18.76 -19.63
C GLY A 141 10.69 -18.62 -18.20
N SER A 142 11.60 -18.38 -17.24
CA SER A 142 11.28 -18.53 -15.82
C SER A 142 10.41 -17.39 -15.27
N PHE A 143 9.45 -17.75 -14.43
CA PHE A 143 8.69 -16.79 -13.63
C PHE A 143 9.30 -16.54 -12.24
N THR A 144 10.38 -17.25 -11.88
CA THR A 144 11.01 -17.16 -10.55
C THR A 144 11.42 -15.73 -10.20
N GLY A 145 12.00 -15.01 -11.16
CA GLY A 145 12.36 -13.60 -10.99
C GLY A 145 11.16 -12.71 -10.70
N ALA A 146 10.06 -12.91 -11.44
CA ALA A 146 8.82 -12.18 -11.25
C ALA A 146 8.16 -12.49 -9.89
N TYR A 147 8.20 -13.76 -9.45
CA TYR A 147 7.69 -14.14 -8.13
C TYR A 147 8.42 -13.43 -6.99
N VAL A 148 9.76 -13.37 -7.05
CA VAL A 148 10.55 -12.68 -6.03
C VAL A 148 10.31 -11.17 -6.09
N LEU A 149 10.29 -10.58 -7.28
CA LEU A 149 10.05 -9.15 -7.46
C LEU A 149 8.67 -8.73 -6.91
N TYR A 150 7.60 -9.34 -7.42
CA TYR A 150 6.24 -8.97 -7.05
C TYR A 150 5.88 -9.43 -5.63
N GLY A 151 6.40 -10.57 -5.18
CA GLY A 151 6.27 -10.99 -3.78
C GLY A 151 6.92 -10.00 -2.83
N THR A 152 8.11 -9.51 -3.15
CA THR A 152 8.80 -8.47 -2.35
C THR A 152 8.02 -7.16 -2.34
N ILE A 153 7.50 -6.72 -3.49
CA ILE A 153 6.67 -5.51 -3.58
C ILE A 153 5.40 -5.67 -2.74
N ALA A 154 4.67 -6.77 -2.92
CA ALA A 154 3.43 -7.03 -2.18
C ALA A 154 3.68 -7.06 -0.66
N VAL A 155 4.72 -7.75 -0.20
CA VAL A 155 5.02 -7.85 1.22
C VAL A 155 5.51 -6.51 1.77
N MET A 156 6.57 -5.97 1.17
CA MET A 156 7.30 -4.83 1.75
C MET A 156 6.58 -3.51 1.56
N TRP A 157 5.82 -3.30 0.47
CA TRP A 157 5.22 -2.00 0.15
C TRP A 157 3.71 -1.96 0.35
N VAL A 158 3.04 -3.11 0.51
CA VAL A 158 1.59 -3.18 0.72
C VAL A 158 1.24 -3.84 2.05
N VAL A 159 1.65 -5.10 2.29
CA VAL A 159 1.23 -5.87 3.47
C VAL A 159 1.83 -5.31 4.76
N VAL A 160 3.15 -5.20 4.85
CA VAL A 160 3.84 -4.68 6.05
C VAL A 160 3.33 -3.30 6.47
N PRO A 161 3.25 -2.27 5.60
CA PRO A 161 2.77 -0.96 6.01
C PRO A 161 1.28 -0.96 6.35
N SER A 162 0.47 -1.79 5.67
CA SER A 162 -0.95 -1.96 6.03
C SER A 162 -1.11 -2.58 7.41
N VAL A 163 -0.37 -3.65 7.73
CA VAL A 163 -0.42 -4.33 9.03
C VAL A 163 0.11 -3.42 10.14
N LEU A 164 1.22 -2.71 9.90
CA LEU A 164 1.78 -1.77 10.86
C LEU A 164 0.82 -0.62 11.18
N SER A 165 0.15 -0.08 10.16
CA SER A 165 -0.82 1.01 10.37
C SER A 165 -2.13 0.56 11.02
N MET A 166 -2.49 -0.72 10.90
CA MET A 166 -3.77 -1.26 11.36
C MET A 166 -3.73 -1.93 12.75
N PHE A 167 -2.74 -2.79 13.00
CA PHE A 167 -2.75 -3.70 14.15
C PHE A 167 -1.74 -3.34 15.25
N PHE A 168 -0.61 -2.73 14.90
CA PHE A 168 0.43 -2.47 15.89
C PHE A 168 0.15 -1.18 16.67
N ALA A 169 0.09 -1.31 18.00
CA ALA A 169 -0.24 -0.23 18.92
C ALA A 169 0.80 0.91 19.00
N ARG A 170 1.93 0.82 18.29
CA ARG A 170 2.92 1.90 18.12
C ARG A 170 2.56 2.67 16.85
N GLU A 171 2.28 3.95 17.00
CA GLU A 171 1.77 4.75 15.88
C GLU A 171 2.87 5.03 14.89
N VAL A 172 2.80 4.33 13.75
CA VAL A 172 3.59 4.69 12.57
C VAL A 172 3.16 6.08 12.07
N PRO A 173 4.08 6.87 11.51
CA PRO A 173 3.81 8.27 11.18
C PRO A 173 2.90 8.44 9.97
N PHE A 174 2.63 7.37 9.21
CA PHE A 174 1.78 7.39 8.04
C PHE A 174 0.42 6.75 8.36
N PRO A 175 -0.68 7.37 7.89
CA PRO A 175 -2.00 6.77 7.97
C PRO A 175 -2.15 5.61 6.98
N THR A 176 -3.24 4.84 7.13
CA THR A 176 -3.63 3.82 6.14
C THR A 176 -3.87 4.45 4.75
N LEU A 177 -3.75 3.65 3.68
CA LEU A 177 -3.95 4.12 2.29
C LEU A 177 -5.31 4.80 2.10
N PHE A 178 -6.38 4.22 2.64
CA PHE A 178 -7.74 4.77 2.50
C PHE A 178 -7.90 6.11 3.21
N ARG A 179 -7.25 6.28 4.37
CA ARG A 179 -7.22 7.57 5.06
C ARG A 179 -6.38 8.60 4.31
N THR A 180 -5.28 8.18 3.68
CA THR A 180 -4.52 9.04 2.75
C THR A 180 -5.37 9.51 1.58
N ILE A 181 -6.20 8.63 1.01
CA ILE A 181 -7.17 9.00 -0.03
C ILE A 181 -8.19 10.02 0.52
N GLY A 182 -8.67 9.86 1.76
CA GLY A 182 -9.56 10.85 2.39
C GLY A 182 -8.91 12.23 2.55
N TYR A 183 -7.62 12.30 2.91
CA TYR A 183 -6.88 13.57 2.90
C TYR A 183 -6.76 14.15 1.48
N LEU A 184 -6.51 13.29 0.49
CA LEU A 184 -6.41 13.69 -0.91
C LEU A 184 -7.74 14.19 -1.46
N GLU A 185 -8.88 13.62 -1.04
CA GLU A 185 -10.22 14.04 -1.46
C GLU A 185 -10.50 15.49 -1.08
N HIS A 186 -10.05 15.92 0.10
CA HIS A 186 -10.22 17.29 0.58
C HIS A 186 -9.39 18.31 -0.22
N ARG A 187 -8.23 17.91 -0.76
CA ARG A 187 -7.35 18.81 -1.54
C ARG A 187 -7.58 18.73 -3.05
N ALA A 188 -7.81 17.53 -3.55
CA ALA A 188 -7.83 17.19 -4.96
C ALA A 188 -8.79 16.02 -5.20
N GLY A 189 -10.09 16.26 -4.99
CA GLY A 189 -11.16 15.27 -5.14
C GLY A 189 -11.10 14.49 -6.47
N PHE A 190 -10.73 15.15 -7.57
CA PHE A 190 -10.58 14.49 -8.87
C PHE A 190 -9.47 13.41 -8.87
N VAL A 191 -8.32 13.69 -8.25
CA VAL A 191 -7.21 12.73 -8.16
C VAL A 191 -7.60 11.57 -7.26
N ALA A 192 -8.23 11.85 -6.11
CA ALA A 192 -8.74 10.82 -5.21
C ALA A 192 -9.76 9.89 -5.91
N ALA A 193 -10.71 10.47 -6.65
CA ALA A 193 -11.70 9.72 -7.43
C ALA A 193 -11.03 8.85 -8.51
N THR A 194 -10.02 9.39 -9.21
CA THR A 194 -9.26 8.64 -10.23
C THR A 194 -8.52 7.47 -9.61
N VAL A 195 -7.81 7.68 -8.49
CA VAL A 195 -7.10 6.61 -7.78
C VAL A 195 -8.07 5.54 -7.29
N LEU A 196 -9.20 5.92 -6.70
CA LEU A 196 -10.24 4.99 -6.26
C LEU A 196 -10.83 4.20 -7.44
N ALA A 197 -11.10 4.85 -8.57
CA ALA A 197 -11.60 4.19 -9.77
C ALA A 197 -10.60 3.16 -10.30
N LEU A 198 -9.31 3.52 -10.38
CA LEU A 198 -8.25 2.60 -10.80
C LEU A 198 -8.09 1.41 -9.85
N LEU A 199 -8.14 1.65 -8.54
CA LEU A 199 -8.12 0.57 -7.54
C LEU A 199 -9.35 -0.33 -7.65
N ALA A 200 -10.54 0.23 -7.86
CA ALA A 200 -11.76 -0.54 -8.06
C ALA A 200 -11.69 -1.41 -9.32
N ILE A 201 -11.20 -0.85 -10.43
CA ILE A 201 -10.96 -1.60 -11.67
C ILE A 201 -9.94 -2.71 -11.43
N LEU A 202 -8.84 -2.42 -10.74
CA LEU A 202 -7.82 -3.42 -10.40
C LEU A 202 -8.41 -4.56 -9.56
N LEU A 203 -9.25 -4.25 -8.57
CA LEU A 203 -9.92 -5.23 -7.73
C LEU A 203 -10.87 -6.13 -8.53
N LEU A 204 -11.70 -5.52 -9.39
CA LEU A 204 -12.59 -6.26 -10.28
C LEU A 204 -11.80 -7.15 -11.23
N HIS A 205 -10.70 -6.63 -11.78
CA HIS A 205 -9.82 -7.37 -12.66
C HIS A 205 -9.23 -8.59 -11.95
N LEU A 206 -8.71 -8.44 -10.73
CA LEU A 206 -8.12 -9.55 -9.98
C LEU A 206 -9.16 -10.58 -9.48
N ALA A 207 -10.36 -10.14 -9.10
CA ALA A 207 -11.39 -11.03 -8.56
C ALA A 207 -12.11 -11.86 -9.64
N LEU A 208 -12.26 -11.28 -10.84
CA LEU A 208 -13.04 -11.87 -11.93
C LEU A 208 -12.18 -12.54 -13.00
N TYR A 209 -10.85 -12.52 -12.87
CA TYR A 209 -9.96 -13.22 -13.81
C TYR A 209 -9.75 -14.70 -13.41
N PRO A 210 -9.69 -15.63 -14.38
CA PRO A 210 -10.06 -15.45 -15.79
C PRO A 210 -11.59 -15.31 -15.95
N TRP A 211 -12.00 -14.42 -16.87
CA TRP A 211 -13.42 -14.24 -17.20
C TRP A 211 -14.07 -15.60 -17.48
N PRO A 212 -15.26 -15.89 -16.91
CA PRO A 212 -15.97 -17.12 -17.23
C PRO A 212 -16.14 -17.19 -18.74
N ARG A 213 -15.47 -18.17 -19.37
CA ARG A 213 -15.71 -18.47 -20.78
C ARG A 213 -17.14 -18.97 -20.85
N MET A 214 -18.02 -18.16 -21.44
CA MET A 214 -19.32 -18.63 -21.87
C MET A 214 -19.04 -19.59 -23.04
N ASN A 215 -18.75 -20.85 -22.72
CA ASN A 215 -18.75 -21.92 -23.70
C ASN A 215 -20.23 -22.11 -24.08
N SER A 216 -20.66 -21.46 -25.17
CA SER A 216 -21.86 -21.82 -25.92
C SER A 216 -21.56 -23.01 -26.83
#